data_AF-A0A1R0LUW6-F1
#
_entry.id   AF-A0A1R0LUW6-F1
#
_cell.length_a   1.000
_cell.length_b   1.000
_cell.length_c   1.000
_cell.angle_alpha   90.00
_cell.angle_beta   90.00
_cell.angle_gamma   90.00
#
_symmetry.space_group_name_H-M   'P 1'
#
loop_
_entity.id
_entity.type
_entity.pdbx_description
1 polymer ?
#
loop_
_entity_poly.entity_id
_entity_poly.type
_entity_poly.pdbx_seq_one_letter_code
_entity_poly.pdbx_strand_id
1 'polypeptide(L)'
;MGLRQFVIDAWSWLNYKPVMADAGRPPSRAFPELAASWLSPQEMRRLAAYKVLASYDNNQAGQLAAAAGDDAALERRELGDAANLVDTALGYLLGSDQQIAVAGAEHADEEAPEPDATEAAAVQERLRQWAGKELLTLRVQQAERAAVLLGDSVHVLAWSPDKQRPTLRVYDPGFYFPQWDDDQDQDFPTRVHLAWELPEDEDAGLKARVRRVTYELGLISEDGGATRAYPWEPGRVSRVTCCLTDAEWLLEDLKRGETLDRLPMDKASFRVRADGTELNRLDLMIDFLPVVHVTNTIPEGGEHWGRSVLARVLQGLDELAATDSDSSAASATTGTPIIGLAGARLPVNRATGQPEKLKVEAGAVWPLGESGRMDALDTSPQLAELRARVEHLLDRIAANSRITAAGLGTLDASEVPSGYAFQLALAPLDALVGSMRLAREHKYRLLLLKFVQRLYQAGRAQGWPGGDSFPARLAWAPHTPTDRAAVLDEVVTAYGAV
;
A
#
# COMPACT_ATOMS: atom_id res chain seq x y z
N MET A 1 -13.63 -33.06 -10.91
CA MET A 1 -13.06 -32.61 -9.63
C MET A 1 -11.77 -31.87 -9.96
N GLY A 2 -11.75 -30.53 -9.87
CA GLY A 2 -10.51 -29.77 -10.03
C GLY A 2 -9.63 -30.00 -8.80
N LEU A 3 -8.38 -30.42 -9.00
CA LEU A 3 -7.39 -30.52 -7.94
C LEU A 3 -7.20 -29.12 -7.33
N ARG A 4 -7.39 -28.98 -6.01
CA ARG A 4 -7.01 -27.75 -5.30
C ARG A 4 -5.51 -27.55 -5.49
N GLN A 5 -5.12 -26.56 -6.26
CA GLN A 5 -3.71 -26.23 -6.48
C GLN A 5 -3.19 -25.49 -5.26
N PHE A 6 -2.19 -26.05 -4.58
CA PHE A 6 -1.49 -25.38 -3.49
C PHE A 6 -0.41 -24.48 -4.09
N VAL A 7 -0.57 -23.17 -3.92
CA VAL A 7 0.37 -22.15 -4.41
C VAL A 7 1.03 -21.51 -3.20
N ILE A 8 2.37 -21.41 -3.22
CA ILE A 8 3.17 -20.62 -2.27
C ILE A 8 3.76 -19.44 -3.04
N ASP A 9 3.42 -18.23 -2.61
CA ASP A 9 3.79 -16.94 -3.16
C ASP A 9 3.65 -15.83 -2.09
N ALA A 10 4.01 -14.60 -2.44
CA ALA A 10 3.91 -13.43 -1.57
C ALA A 10 2.51 -13.18 -0.98
N TRP A 11 1.44 -13.71 -1.58
CA TRP A 11 0.04 -13.54 -1.16
C TRP A 11 -0.59 -14.80 -0.58
N SER A 12 0.19 -15.86 -0.34
CA SER A 12 -0.34 -17.15 0.08
C SER A 12 -0.98 -17.14 1.47
N TRP A 13 -0.62 -16.17 2.29
CA TRP A 13 -1.28 -15.90 3.56
C TRP A 13 -2.75 -15.46 3.39
N LEU A 14 -3.20 -15.07 2.19
CA LEU A 14 -4.61 -14.83 1.88
C LEU A 14 -5.40 -16.09 1.51
N ASN A 15 -4.76 -17.25 1.36
CA ASN A 15 -5.43 -18.48 0.88
C ASN A 15 -6.53 -18.99 1.82
N TYR A 16 -6.58 -18.55 3.08
CA TYR A 16 -7.69 -18.85 3.98
C TYR A 16 -8.99 -18.13 3.58
N LYS A 17 -8.89 -17.04 2.79
CA LYS A 17 -10.05 -16.33 2.27
C LYS A 17 -10.66 -17.10 1.10
N PRO A 18 -11.97 -17.38 1.12
CA PRO A 18 -12.63 -18.11 0.03
C PRO A 18 -12.44 -17.46 -1.36
N VAL A 19 -12.30 -16.13 -1.42
CA VAL A 19 -12.05 -15.38 -2.66
C VAL A 19 -10.68 -15.70 -3.28
N MET A 20 -9.70 -16.08 -2.47
CA MET A 20 -8.30 -16.33 -2.87
C MET A 20 -7.92 -17.81 -2.86
N ALA A 21 -8.82 -18.69 -2.38
CA ALA A 21 -8.54 -20.10 -2.12
C ALA A 21 -8.46 -20.99 -3.38
N ASP A 22 -8.99 -20.54 -4.53
CA ASP A 22 -8.95 -21.30 -5.79
C ASP A 22 -8.28 -20.48 -6.91
N ALA A 23 -6.96 -20.68 -7.05
CA ALA A 23 -6.12 -19.98 -8.04
C ALA A 23 -6.48 -20.32 -9.50
N GLY A 24 -7.25 -21.40 -9.75
CA GLY A 24 -7.59 -21.89 -11.09
C GLY A 24 -8.99 -21.50 -11.59
N ARG A 25 -9.83 -20.90 -10.74
CA ARG A 25 -11.11 -20.32 -11.17
C ARG A 25 -10.88 -18.88 -11.61
N PRO A 26 -11.62 -18.38 -12.63
CA PRO A 26 -11.69 -16.94 -12.88
C PRO A 26 -11.98 -16.24 -11.54
N PRO A 27 -11.38 -15.05 -11.28
CA PRO A 27 -11.66 -14.31 -10.05
C PRO A 27 -13.15 -14.35 -9.81
N SER A 28 -13.52 -14.79 -8.60
CA SER A 28 -14.87 -15.19 -8.25
C SER A 28 -15.89 -14.09 -8.61
N ARG A 29 -17.19 -14.38 -8.50
CA ARG A 29 -18.25 -13.35 -8.60
C ARG A 29 -17.95 -12.04 -7.84
N ALA A 30 -17.04 -12.06 -6.86
CA ALA A 30 -16.58 -10.88 -6.13
C ALA A 30 -15.81 -9.83 -6.96
N PHE A 31 -15.12 -10.21 -8.05
CA PHE A 31 -14.34 -9.27 -8.87
C PHE A 31 -14.59 -9.44 -10.38
N PRO A 32 -15.80 -9.13 -10.88
CA PRO A 32 -16.15 -9.29 -12.29
C PRO A 32 -15.27 -8.44 -13.22
N GLU A 33 -14.79 -7.28 -12.75
CA GLU A 33 -13.86 -6.40 -13.48
C GLU A 33 -12.48 -7.04 -13.71
N LEU A 34 -12.05 -7.99 -12.86
CA LEU A 34 -10.79 -8.70 -13.04
C LEU A 34 -10.92 -9.89 -14.00
N ALA A 35 -12.13 -10.21 -14.47
CA ALA A 35 -12.38 -11.27 -15.46
C ALA A 35 -12.00 -10.84 -16.89
N ALA A 36 -11.02 -9.94 -17.00
CA ALA A 36 -10.50 -9.47 -18.27
C ALA A 36 -9.59 -10.52 -18.91
N SER A 37 -9.77 -10.76 -20.21
CA SER A 37 -9.11 -11.87 -20.90
C SER A 37 -7.61 -11.67 -21.20
N TRP A 38 -7.08 -10.47 -20.91
CA TRP A 38 -5.70 -10.06 -21.24
C TRP A 38 -4.69 -10.24 -20.09
N LEU A 39 -5.17 -10.53 -18.88
CA LEU A 39 -4.33 -10.78 -17.70
C LEU A 39 -3.94 -12.26 -17.59
N SER A 40 -2.71 -12.52 -17.14
CA SER A 40 -2.28 -13.88 -16.81
C SER A 40 -2.89 -14.33 -15.47
N PRO A 41 -2.99 -15.65 -15.18
CA PRO A 41 -3.49 -16.14 -13.90
C PRO A 41 -2.72 -15.64 -12.68
N GLN A 42 -1.39 -15.49 -12.81
CA GLN A 42 -0.55 -14.96 -11.74
C GLN A 42 -0.85 -13.48 -11.46
N GLU A 43 -1.06 -12.70 -12.52
CA GLU A 43 -1.41 -11.28 -12.41
C GLU A 43 -2.82 -11.08 -11.84
N MET A 44 -3.79 -11.90 -12.26
CA MET A 44 -5.14 -11.88 -11.68
C MET A 44 -5.12 -12.14 -10.16
N ARG A 45 -4.29 -13.09 -9.71
CA ARG A 45 -4.13 -13.40 -8.29
C ARG A 45 -3.52 -12.23 -7.50
N ARG A 46 -2.51 -11.55 -8.06
CA ARG A 46 -1.95 -10.32 -7.46
C ARG A 46 -2.99 -9.21 -7.34
N LEU A 47 -3.72 -8.92 -8.41
CA LEU A 47 -4.75 -7.86 -8.40
C LEU A 47 -5.90 -8.18 -7.45
N ALA A 48 -6.32 -9.45 -7.37
CA ALA A 48 -7.28 -9.89 -6.39
C ALA A 48 -6.77 -9.63 -4.96
N ALA A 49 -5.50 -9.96 -4.67
CA ALA A 49 -4.90 -9.67 -3.37
C ALA A 49 -4.90 -8.17 -3.02
N TYR A 50 -4.56 -7.30 -3.97
CA TYR A 50 -4.63 -5.85 -3.77
C TYR A 50 -6.06 -5.35 -3.53
N LYS A 51 -7.07 -5.87 -4.26
CA LYS A 51 -8.48 -5.54 -4.00
C LYS A 51 -8.96 -6.02 -2.64
N VAL A 52 -8.53 -7.21 -2.19
CA VAL A 52 -8.82 -7.70 -0.84
C VAL A 52 -8.24 -6.72 0.18
N LEU A 53 -6.96 -6.36 0.08
CA LEU A 53 -6.31 -5.42 1.00
C LEU A 53 -6.99 -4.04 1.02
N ALA A 54 -7.32 -3.50 -0.15
CA ALA A 54 -8.05 -2.24 -0.27
C ALA A 54 -9.46 -2.30 0.36
N SER A 55 -10.13 -3.45 0.35
CA SER A 55 -11.44 -3.61 1.00
C SER A 55 -11.35 -3.46 2.52
N TYR A 56 -10.27 -3.91 3.16
CA TYR A 56 -10.06 -3.72 4.60
C TYR A 56 -9.82 -2.26 4.96
N ASP A 57 -9.08 -1.53 4.11
CA ASP A 57 -8.81 -0.11 4.30
C ASP A 57 -10.08 0.74 4.23
N ASN A 58 -11.04 0.34 3.38
CA ASN A 58 -12.29 1.05 3.14
C ASN A 58 -13.49 0.53 3.95
N ASN A 59 -13.27 -0.36 4.92
CA ASN A 59 -14.34 -1.00 5.70
C ASN A 59 -15.39 -1.72 4.82
N GLN A 60 -14.94 -2.45 3.81
CA GLN A 60 -15.76 -3.23 2.87
C GLN A 60 -15.45 -4.73 2.89
N ALA A 61 -14.73 -5.23 3.91
CA ALA A 61 -14.32 -6.62 3.98
C ALA A 61 -15.52 -7.60 4.11
N GLY A 62 -16.59 -7.17 4.76
CA GLY A 62 -17.84 -7.89 4.94
C GLY A 62 -18.65 -8.00 3.65
N GLN A 63 -18.64 -6.95 2.80
CA GLN A 63 -19.21 -7.01 1.45
C GLN A 63 -18.47 -8.02 0.58
N LEU A 64 -17.14 -8.02 0.68
CA LEU A 64 -16.29 -8.99 -0.02
C LEU A 64 -16.56 -10.43 0.45
N ALA A 65 -16.67 -10.65 1.75
CA ALA A 65 -16.98 -11.96 2.32
C ALA A 65 -18.39 -12.46 1.93
N ALA A 66 -19.37 -11.56 1.88
CA ALA A 66 -20.71 -11.87 1.39
C ALA A 66 -20.70 -12.23 -0.11
N ALA A 67 -19.96 -11.50 -0.93
CA ALA A 67 -19.77 -11.85 -2.34
C ALA A 67 -19.10 -13.22 -2.53
N ALA A 68 -18.37 -13.69 -1.52
CA ALA A 68 -17.76 -15.02 -1.48
C ALA A 68 -18.68 -16.14 -0.93
N GLY A 69 -19.88 -15.80 -0.46
CA GLY A 69 -20.90 -16.73 0.03
C GLY A 69 -21.14 -16.73 1.55
N ASP A 70 -20.59 -15.76 2.29
CA ASP A 70 -20.85 -15.58 3.72
C ASP A 70 -21.83 -14.42 3.95
N ASP A 71 -23.13 -14.66 3.74
CA ASP A 71 -24.17 -13.62 3.81
C ASP A 71 -24.22 -12.92 5.19
N ALA A 72 -23.86 -13.63 6.26
CA ALA A 72 -23.79 -13.07 7.61
C ALA A 72 -22.66 -12.05 7.78
N ALA A 73 -21.68 -12.00 6.84
CA ALA A 73 -20.60 -11.03 6.88
C ALA A 73 -21.06 -9.59 6.63
N LEU A 74 -22.21 -9.36 6.00
CA LEU A 74 -22.77 -8.01 5.81
C LEU A 74 -23.18 -7.34 7.11
N GLU A 75 -23.53 -8.13 8.12
CA GLU A 75 -23.91 -7.63 9.44
C GLU A 75 -22.69 -7.39 10.35
N ARG A 76 -21.49 -7.75 9.89
CA ARG A 76 -20.26 -7.51 10.64
C ARG A 76 -19.94 -6.03 10.70
N ARG A 77 -19.53 -5.57 11.88
CA ARG A 77 -19.08 -4.20 12.10
C ARG A 77 -17.61 -4.06 11.74
N GLU A 78 -17.31 -3.03 10.96
CA GLU A 78 -15.96 -2.65 10.59
C GLU A 78 -15.69 -1.25 11.14
N LEU A 79 -14.75 -1.16 12.07
CA LEU A 79 -14.48 0.05 12.86
C LEU A 79 -13.25 0.83 12.39
N GLY A 80 -12.64 0.44 11.25
CA GLY A 80 -11.47 1.11 10.69
C GLY A 80 -10.14 0.70 11.32
N ASP A 81 -10.08 -0.40 12.07
CA ASP A 81 -8.84 -0.87 12.72
C ASP A 81 -7.70 -1.13 11.71
N ALA A 82 -8.05 -1.66 10.53
CA ALA A 82 -7.09 -1.89 9.45
C ALA A 82 -6.49 -0.57 8.92
N ALA A 83 -7.33 0.44 8.68
CA ALA A 83 -6.89 1.76 8.23
C ALA A 83 -6.03 2.44 9.30
N ASN A 84 -6.41 2.33 10.58
CA ASN A 84 -5.64 2.89 11.69
C ASN A 84 -4.24 2.27 11.80
N LEU A 85 -4.11 0.94 11.63
CA LEU A 85 -2.80 0.27 11.60
C LEU A 85 -1.93 0.76 10.44
N VAL A 86 -2.51 0.94 9.25
CA VAL A 86 -1.81 1.44 8.07
C VAL A 86 -1.36 2.89 8.26
N ASP A 87 -2.26 3.77 8.71
CA ASP A 87 -1.96 5.18 8.91
C ASP A 87 -0.96 5.39 10.05
N THR A 88 -1.01 4.56 11.11
CA THR A 88 -0.02 4.57 12.20
C THR A 88 1.36 4.14 11.70
N ALA A 89 1.45 3.02 10.96
CA ALA A 89 2.71 2.56 10.39
C ALA A 89 3.31 3.59 9.41
N LEU A 90 2.46 4.22 8.60
CA LEU A 90 2.84 5.31 7.70
C LEU A 90 3.37 6.52 8.47
N GLY A 91 2.69 6.95 9.53
CA GLY A 91 3.11 8.06 10.37
C GLY A 91 4.50 7.85 10.96
N TYR A 92 4.77 6.66 11.51
CA TYR A 92 6.10 6.31 12.01
C TYR A 92 7.16 6.20 10.92
N LEU A 93 6.80 5.68 9.74
CA LEU A 93 7.75 5.58 8.62
C LEU A 93 8.23 6.96 8.15
N LEU A 94 7.29 7.87 7.89
CA LEU A 94 7.57 9.21 7.37
C LEU A 94 8.28 10.09 8.40
N GLY A 95 7.98 9.91 9.69
CA GLY A 95 8.49 10.78 10.75
C GLY A 95 7.95 12.22 10.64
N SER A 96 8.52 13.13 11.42
CA SER A 96 8.07 14.53 11.48
C SER A 96 8.56 15.39 10.31
N ASP A 97 9.66 15.02 9.66
CA ASP A 97 10.28 15.81 8.58
C ASP A 97 11.04 14.90 7.60
N GLN A 98 11.15 15.37 6.35
CA GLN A 98 11.84 14.71 5.25
C GLN A 98 12.77 15.72 4.58
N GLN A 99 14.07 15.43 4.59
CA GLN A 99 15.07 16.32 4.01
C GLN A 99 15.92 15.60 2.96
N ILE A 100 16.20 16.30 1.86
CA ILE A 100 17.16 15.81 0.86
C ILE A 100 18.55 16.25 1.31
N ALA A 101 19.46 15.28 1.41
CA ALA A 101 20.88 15.47 1.69
C ALA A 101 21.72 14.90 0.55
N VAL A 102 22.71 15.64 0.07
CA VAL A 102 23.68 15.19 -0.95
C VAL A 102 25.03 15.00 -0.26
N ALA A 103 25.70 13.88 -0.48
CA ALA A 103 27.00 13.63 0.17
C ALA A 103 28.03 14.66 -0.32
N GLY A 104 28.81 15.21 0.60
CA GLY A 104 29.80 16.25 0.33
C GLY A 104 29.26 17.68 0.41
N ALA A 105 27.94 17.89 0.48
CA ALA A 105 27.36 19.22 0.65
C ALA A 105 27.60 19.80 2.05
N GLU A 106 27.84 18.96 3.05
CA GLU A 106 28.15 19.32 4.44
C GLU A 106 29.47 20.10 4.60
N HIS A 107 30.39 19.97 3.64
CA HIS A 107 31.71 20.60 3.66
C HIS A 107 31.74 21.95 2.91
N ALA A 108 30.59 22.41 2.39
CA ALA A 108 30.52 23.62 1.57
C ALA A 108 30.73 24.92 2.37
N ASP A 109 30.45 24.92 3.67
CA ASP A 109 30.60 26.07 4.58
C ASP A 109 31.97 26.10 5.28
N GLU A 110 32.89 25.19 4.95
CA GLU A 110 34.24 25.18 5.49
C GLU A 110 35.07 26.37 5.01
N GLU A 111 36.12 26.74 5.75
CA GLU A 111 36.93 27.94 5.49
C GLU A 111 37.67 27.89 4.13
N ALA A 112 37.85 26.69 3.57
CA ALA A 112 38.36 26.44 2.22
C ALA A 112 37.64 25.22 1.60
N PRO A 113 36.41 25.38 1.06
CA PRO A 113 35.63 24.27 0.57
C PRO A 113 36.24 23.73 -0.73
N GLU A 114 36.30 22.41 -0.86
CA GLU A 114 36.66 21.80 -2.15
C GLU A 114 35.62 22.20 -3.23
N PRO A 115 36.03 22.38 -4.49
CA PRO A 115 35.11 22.76 -5.57
C PRO A 115 33.89 21.83 -5.67
N ASP A 116 34.12 20.53 -5.44
CA ASP A 116 33.09 19.48 -5.47
C ASP A 116 32.06 19.62 -4.34
N ALA A 117 32.45 20.16 -3.17
CA ALA A 117 31.55 20.40 -2.05
C ALA A 117 30.58 21.57 -2.33
N THR A 118 31.09 22.63 -2.96
CA THR A 118 30.26 23.77 -3.39
C THR A 118 29.25 23.36 -4.47
N GLU A 119 29.66 22.49 -5.40
CA GLU A 119 28.77 21.95 -6.43
C GLU A 119 27.72 20.98 -5.84
N ALA A 120 28.10 20.12 -4.90
CA ALA A 120 27.19 19.23 -4.18
C ALA A 120 26.11 20.02 -3.41
N ALA A 121 26.48 21.12 -2.75
CA ALA A 121 25.53 22.01 -2.08
C ALA A 121 24.57 22.70 -3.07
N ALA A 122 25.06 23.14 -4.23
CA ALA A 122 24.21 23.70 -5.29
C ALA A 122 23.23 22.66 -5.86
N VAL A 123 23.66 21.41 -6.04
CA VAL A 123 22.78 20.30 -6.45
C VAL A 123 21.75 19.99 -5.37
N GLN A 124 22.13 19.98 -4.09
CA GLN A 124 21.21 19.77 -2.97
C GLN A 124 20.08 20.82 -2.98
N GLU A 125 20.42 22.09 -3.12
CA GLU A 125 19.42 23.17 -3.14
C GLU A 125 18.48 23.06 -4.34
N ARG A 126 19.00 22.72 -5.53
CA ARG A 126 18.17 22.50 -6.72
C ARG A 126 17.22 21.31 -6.56
N LEU A 127 17.68 20.22 -5.95
CA LEU A 127 16.83 19.07 -5.64
C LEU A 127 15.73 19.43 -4.64
N ARG A 128 16.02 20.26 -3.64
CA ARG A 128 15.02 20.78 -2.69
C ARG A 128 13.99 21.69 -3.39
N GLN A 129 14.43 22.57 -4.27
CA GLN A 129 13.52 23.41 -5.07
C GLN A 129 12.63 22.59 -6.01
N TRP A 130 13.20 21.56 -6.64
CA TRP A 130 12.43 20.61 -7.44
C TRP A 130 11.40 19.86 -6.58
N ALA A 131 11.81 19.37 -5.40
CA ALA A 131 10.95 18.68 -4.46
C ALA A 131 9.76 19.55 -4.01
N GLY A 132 9.99 20.85 -3.76
CA GLY A 132 8.93 21.81 -3.48
C GLY A 132 7.96 22.01 -4.66
N LYS A 133 8.48 22.15 -5.89
CA LYS A 133 7.65 22.37 -7.09
C LYS A 133 6.82 21.16 -7.53
N GLU A 134 7.31 19.95 -7.29
CA GLU A 134 6.60 18.69 -7.62
C GLU A 134 5.85 18.10 -6.42
N LEU A 135 5.84 18.79 -5.27
CA LEU A 135 5.19 18.36 -4.03
C LEU A 135 5.65 16.96 -3.60
N LEU A 136 6.98 16.76 -3.57
CA LEU A 136 7.60 15.46 -3.31
C LEU A 136 7.06 14.80 -2.04
N THR A 137 6.95 15.54 -0.93
CA THR A 137 6.44 15.02 0.34
C THR A 137 5.05 14.39 0.20
N LEU A 138 4.14 15.04 -0.55
CA LEU A 138 2.79 14.52 -0.79
C LEU A 138 2.82 13.28 -1.69
N ARG A 139 3.68 13.25 -2.71
CA ARG A 139 3.84 12.10 -3.60
C ARG A 139 4.48 10.90 -2.89
N VAL A 140 5.47 11.15 -2.04
CA VAL A 140 6.09 10.13 -1.20
C VAL A 140 5.07 9.59 -0.21
N GLN A 141 4.32 10.45 0.50
CA GLN A 141 3.24 9.99 1.38
C GLN A 141 2.20 9.15 0.64
N GLN A 142 1.78 9.55 -0.55
CA GLN A 142 0.83 8.80 -1.38
C GLN A 142 1.38 7.41 -1.75
N ALA A 143 2.64 7.35 -2.21
CA ALA A 143 3.28 6.09 -2.59
C ALA A 143 3.52 5.19 -1.38
N GLU A 144 3.97 5.77 -0.27
CA GLU A 144 4.24 5.03 0.96
C GLU A 144 2.97 4.45 1.57
N ARG A 145 1.85 5.17 1.51
CA ARG A 145 0.57 4.61 1.92
C ARG A 145 0.20 3.38 1.10
N ALA A 146 0.37 3.43 -0.23
CA ALA A 146 0.14 2.28 -1.10
C ALA A 146 1.11 1.13 -0.80
N ALA A 147 2.39 1.41 -0.55
CA ALA A 147 3.37 0.40 -0.18
C ALA A 147 3.00 -0.29 1.15
N VAL A 148 2.68 0.48 2.20
CA VAL A 148 2.30 -0.07 3.50
C VAL A 148 1.01 -0.92 3.42
N LEU A 149 0.01 -0.45 2.65
CA LEU A 149 -1.27 -1.12 2.49
C LEU A 149 -1.20 -2.35 1.58
N LEU A 150 -0.68 -2.21 0.36
CA LEU A 150 -0.71 -3.23 -0.69
C LEU A 150 0.54 -4.12 -0.69
N GLY A 151 1.64 -3.62 -0.10
CA GLY A 151 2.96 -4.24 -0.14
C GLY A 151 3.90 -3.57 -1.14
N ASP A 152 3.37 -2.78 -2.08
CA ASP A 152 4.11 -2.26 -3.23
C ASP A 152 3.66 -0.84 -3.60
N SER A 153 4.54 -0.07 -4.23
CA SER A 153 4.20 1.21 -4.86
C SER A 153 5.08 1.48 -6.08
N VAL A 154 4.60 2.36 -6.96
CA VAL A 154 5.27 2.61 -8.25
C VAL A 154 5.38 4.11 -8.51
N HIS A 155 6.61 4.55 -8.70
CA HIS A 155 6.95 5.89 -9.14
C HIS A 155 7.30 5.89 -10.61
N VAL A 156 6.78 6.87 -11.35
CA VAL A 156 7.14 7.10 -12.74
C VAL A 156 7.64 8.52 -12.88
N LEU A 157 8.87 8.64 -13.38
CA LEU A 157 9.49 9.90 -13.72
C LEU A 157 9.30 10.17 -15.22
N ALA A 158 9.01 11.41 -15.57
CA ALA A 158 8.94 11.82 -16.96
C ALA A 158 9.42 13.25 -17.12
N TRP A 159 10.25 13.50 -18.13
CA TRP A 159 10.60 14.86 -18.51
C TRP A 159 9.38 15.59 -19.08
N SER A 160 9.04 16.76 -18.55
CA SER A 160 8.01 17.64 -19.08
C SER A 160 8.65 18.79 -19.85
N PRO A 161 8.50 18.86 -21.19
CA PRO A 161 9.01 19.98 -21.98
C PRO A 161 8.43 21.33 -21.56
N ASP A 162 7.13 21.39 -21.22
CA ASP A 162 6.48 22.65 -20.83
C ASP A 162 7.02 23.20 -19.51
N LYS A 163 7.25 22.31 -18.54
CA LYS A 163 7.74 22.69 -17.21
C LYS A 163 9.27 22.78 -17.12
N GLN A 164 9.98 22.32 -18.16
CA GLN A 164 11.44 22.18 -18.20
C GLN A 164 12.00 21.48 -16.95
N ARG A 165 11.28 20.45 -16.48
CA ARG A 165 11.66 19.68 -15.28
C ARG A 165 11.11 18.24 -15.31
N PRO A 166 11.74 17.32 -14.57
CA PRO A 166 11.18 16.00 -14.32
C PRO A 166 9.91 16.10 -13.49
N THR A 167 8.87 15.41 -13.91
CA THR A 167 7.63 15.23 -13.18
C THR A 167 7.61 13.87 -12.51
N LEU A 168 7.10 13.81 -11.28
CA LEU A 168 6.94 12.58 -10.52
C LEU A 168 5.47 12.23 -10.42
N ARG A 169 5.11 11.02 -10.88
CA ARG A 169 3.77 10.46 -10.73
C ARG A 169 3.83 9.18 -9.91
N VAL A 170 2.81 8.97 -9.10
CA VAL A 170 2.58 7.73 -8.36
C VAL A 170 1.45 7.01 -9.08
N TYR A 171 1.70 5.76 -9.44
CA TYR A 171 0.69 4.86 -10.00
C TYR A 171 0.33 3.79 -8.97
N ASP A 172 -0.91 3.30 -9.08
CA ASP A 172 -1.33 2.12 -8.36
C ASP A 172 -0.44 0.92 -8.77
N PRO A 173 0.13 0.15 -7.82
CA PRO A 173 0.95 -1.01 -8.14
C PRO A 173 0.18 -2.08 -8.94
N GLY A 174 -1.15 -2.12 -8.85
CA GLY A 174 -2.00 -2.98 -9.66
C GLY A 174 -1.96 -2.66 -11.17
N PHE A 175 -1.47 -1.49 -11.56
CA PHE A 175 -1.25 -1.19 -12.97
C PHE A 175 0.13 -1.54 -13.47
N TYR A 176 1.04 -1.99 -12.62
CA TYR A 176 2.44 -2.24 -12.97
C TYR A 176 2.70 -3.70 -13.29
N PHE A 177 3.21 -3.98 -14.49
CA PHE A 177 3.52 -5.32 -15.00
C PHE A 177 4.97 -5.35 -15.54
N PRO A 178 5.93 -5.81 -14.74
CA PRO A 178 7.32 -5.92 -15.17
C PRO A 178 7.54 -7.19 -16.02
N GLN A 179 8.43 -7.10 -17.01
CA GLN A 179 9.00 -8.25 -17.71
C GLN A 179 10.45 -8.45 -17.27
N TRP A 180 10.76 -9.69 -16.90
CA TRP A 180 12.08 -10.14 -16.52
C TRP A 180 12.55 -11.15 -17.56
N ASP A 181 13.77 -11.01 -18.06
CA ASP A 181 14.37 -12.01 -18.95
C ASP A 181 14.75 -13.27 -18.15
N ASP A 182 14.71 -14.47 -18.76
CA ASP A 182 14.82 -15.77 -18.05
C ASP A 182 16.21 -16.08 -17.45
N ASP A 183 17.26 -15.30 -17.77
CA ASP A 183 18.66 -15.55 -17.38
C ASP A 183 19.07 -14.92 -16.01
N GLN A 184 18.23 -15.00 -14.98
CA GLN A 184 18.16 -14.00 -13.87
C GLN A 184 19.25 -14.05 -12.78
N ASP A 185 20.00 -12.94 -12.71
CA ASP A 185 20.56 -12.28 -11.51
C ASP A 185 20.37 -10.73 -11.64
N GLN A 186 19.37 -10.26 -12.41
CA GLN A 186 19.19 -8.83 -12.69
C GLN A 186 18.31 -8.13 -11.63
N ASP A 187 18.81 -7.05 -11.04
CA ASP A 187 18.10 -6.24 -10.03
C ASP A 187 16.96 -5.37 -10.61
N PHE A 188 16.86 -5.27 -11.95
CA PHE A 188 15.94 -4.39 -12.66
C PHE A 188 15.34 -5.03 -13.91
N PRO A 189 14.05 -4.77 -14.21
CA PRO A 189 13.42 -5.26 -15.44
C PRO A 189 13.94 -4.51 -16.67
N THR A 190 13.93 -5.16 -17.83
CA THR A 190 14.31 -4.57 -19.13
C THR A 190 13.12 -3.91 -19.82
N ARG A 191 11.90 -4.38 -19.53
CA ARG A 191 10.64 -3.81 -20.00
C ARG A 191 9.60 -3.74 -18.88
N VAL A 192 8.84 -2.66 -18.85
CA VAL A 192 7.73 -2.44 -17.93
C VAL A 192 6.51 -1.97 -18.70
N HIS A 193 5.37 -2.56 -18.39
CA HIS A 193 4.07 -2.13 -18.86
C HIS A 193 3.27 -1.54 -17.69
N LEU A 194 2.67 -0.38 -17.90
CA LEU A 194 1.64 0.18 -17.06
C LEU A 194 0.31 0.04 -17.78
N ALA A 195 -0.61 -0.77 -17.26
CA ALA A 195 -1.88 -1.00 -17.95
C ALA A 195 -3.08 -0.95 -17.01
N TRP A 196 -4.18 -0.38 -17.51
CA TRP A 196 -5.45 -0.29 -16.81
C TRP A 196 -6.60 -0.23 -17.79
N GLU A 197 -7.78 -0.59 -17.30
CA GLU A 197 -9.02 -0.49 -18.05
C GLU A 197 -9.62 0.90 -17.85
N LEU A 198 -10.13 1.47 -18.93
CA LEU A 198 -10.96 2.66 -18.92
C LEU A 198 -12.39 2.18 -19.17
N PRO A 199 -13.31 2.41 -18.21
CA PRO A 199 -14.69 1.97 -18.34
C PRO A 199 -15.39 2.64 -19.52
N GLU A 200 -16.48 2.05 -19.96
CA GLU A 200 -17.39 2.67 -20.92
C GLU A 200 -17.97 3.96 -20.34
N ASP A 201 -18.01 4.99 -21.16
CA ASP A 201 -18.61 6.28 -20.87
C ASP A 201 -19.67 6.55 -21.94
N GLU A 202 -20.92 6.21 -21.61
CA GLU A 202 -22.07 6.35 -22.52
C GLU A 202 -22.32 7.83 -22.88
N ASP A 203 -22.05 8.76 -21.95
CA ASP A 203 -22.26 10.19 -22.15
C ASP A 203 -21.25 10.77 -23.15
N ALA A 204 -20.00 10.30 -23.09
CA ALA A 204 -18.95 10.65 -24.04
C ALA A 204 -18.95 9.77 -25.32
N GLY A 205 -19.80 8.74 -25.38
CA GLY A 205 -19.84 7.77 -26.48
C GLY A 205 -18.57 6.92 -26.58
N LEU A 206 -17.84 6.73 -25.49
CA LEU A 206 -16.58 6.00 -25.45
C LEU A 206 -16.81 4.58 -24.95
N LYS A 207 -16.47 3.58 -25.77
CA LYS A 207 -16.50 2.17 -25.35
C LYS A 207 -15.40 1.85 -24.33
N ALA A 208 -15.60 0.77 -23.57
CA ALA A 208 -14.58 0.21 -22.70
C ALA A 208 -13.29 -0.10 -23.47
N ARG A 209 -12.15 0.36 -22.95
CA ARG A 209 -10.84 0.25 -23.61
C ARG A 209 -9.74 -0.05 -22.60
N VAL A 210 -8.71 -0.75 -23.04
CA VAL A 210 -7.48 -0.99 -22.27
C VAL A 210 -6.44 0.02 -22.71
N ARG A 211 -5.81 0.70 -21.76
CA ARG A 211 -4.65 1.55 -22.03
C ARG A 211 -3.39 0.86 -21.53
N ARG A 212 -2.33 0.84 -22.33
CA ARG A 212 -1.01 0.33 -21.96
C ARG A 212 0.07 1.35 -22.30
N VAL A 213 0.83 1.74 -21.29
CA VAL A 213 2.05 2.53 -21.42
C VAL A 213 3.25 1.60 -21.22
N THR A 214 4.08 1.44 -22.23
CA THR A 214 5.25 0.57 -22.21
C THR A 214 6.52 1.40 -22.18
N TYR A 215 7.38 1.09 -21.23
CA TYR A 215 8.76 1.54 -21.18
C TYR A 215 9.66 0.34 -21.46
N GLU A 216 10.46 0.40 -22.52
CA GLU A 216 11.38 -0.68 -22.89
C GLU A 216 12.78 -0.16 -23.11
N LEU A 217 13.78 -0.89 -22.62
CA LEU A 217 15.17 -0.69 -23.02
C LEU A 217 15.41 -1.47 -24.31
N GLY A 218 15.71 -0.74 -25.38
CA GLY A 218 15.95 -1.30 -26.71
C GLY A 218 17.21 -0.73 -27.35
N LEU A 219 17.62 -1.30 -28.48
CA LEU A 219 18.72 -0.75 -29.25
C LEU A 219 18.33 0.61 -29.87
N ILE A 220 19.28 1.55 -29.92
CA ILE A 220 19.07 2.88 -30.53
C ILE A 220 18.72 2.79 -32.02
N SER A 221 19.23 1.76 -32.70
CA SER A 221 18.92 1.43 -34.08
C SER A 221 18.68 -0.07 -34.17
N GLU A 222 17.73 -0.47 -35.02
CA GLU A 222 17.41 -1.89 -35.25
C GLU A 222 18.63 -2.69 -35.76
N ASP A 223 19.55 -2.03 -36.46
CA ASP A 223 20.80 -2.63 -36.95
C ASP A 223 21.90 -2.73 -35.86
N GLY A 224 21.65 -2.19 -34.65
CA GLY A 224 22.58 -2.21 -33.52
C GLY A 224 23.85 -1.36 -33.68
N GLY A 225 24.00 -0.66 -34.82
CA GLY A 225 25.17 0.15 -35.16
C GLY A 225 25.19 1.55 -34.54
N ALA A 226 24.03 2.08 -34.14
CA ALA A 226 23.94 3.40 -33.54
C ALA A 226 24.39 3.39 -32.07
N THR A 227 25.26 4.34 -31.74
CA THR A 227 25.76 4.54 -30.37
C THR A 227 25.53 5.97 -29.92
N ARG A 228 25.26 6.18 -28.63
CA ARG A 228 25.08 7.49 -28.02
C ARG A 228 25.97 7.63 -26.80
N ALA A 229 26.60 8.80 -26.66
CA ALA A 229 27.26 9.20 -25.43
C ALA A 229 26.24 9.94 -24.56
N TYR A 230 25.99 9.43 -23.35
CA TYR A 230 25.06 10.04 -22.42
C TYR A 230 25.78 11.05 -21.51
N PRO A 231 25.14 12.18 -21.13
CA PRO A 231 25.79 13.21 -20.31
C PRO A 231 26.26 12.75 -18.92
N TRP A 232 25.67 11.69 -18.35
CA TRP A 232 26.00 11.15 -17.03
C TRP A 232 27.11 10.10 -17.04
N GLU A 233 27.52 9.59 -18.20
CA GLU A 233 28.60 8.61 -18.34
C GLU A 233 29.56 9.08 -19.45
N PRO A 234 30.30 10.18 -19.22
CA PRO A 234 31.21 10.72 -20.22
C PRO A 234 32.30 9.70 -20.58
N GLY A 235 32.49 9.46 -21.87
CA GLY A 235 33.49 8.52 -22.39
C GLY A 235 32.98 7.09 -22.61
N ARG A 236 31.78 6.74 -22.13
CA ARG A 236 31.14 5.47 -22.43
C ARG A 236 30.02 5.65 -23.44
N VAL A 237 30.14 4.99 -24.58
CA VAL A 237 29.07 4.93 -25.58
C VAL A 237 28.12 3.78 -25.25
N SER A 238 26.83 4.06 -25.26
CA SER A 238 25.79 3.05 -25.08
C SER A 238 25.07 2.80 -26.40
N ARG A 239 24.62 1.56 -26.60
CA ARG A 239 23.77 1.14 -27.73
C ARG A 239 22.29 1.08 -27.35
N VAL A 240 21.98 1.31 -26.08
CA VAL A 240 20.66 1.11 -25.50
C VAL A 240 20.00 2.46 -25.25
N THR A 241 18.73 2.56 -25.57
CA THR A 241 17.88 3.68 -25.20
C THR A 241 16.51 3.20 -24.70
N CYS A 242 15.86 4.03 -23.90
CA CYS A 242 14.52 3.79 -23.39
C CYS A 242 13.49 4.33 -24.39
N CYS A 243 12.63 3.45 -24.88
CA CYS A 243 11.52 3.78 -25.75
C CYS A 243 10.20 3.81 -24.96
N LEU A 244 9.37 4.81 -25.24
CA LEU A 244 8.02 4.96 -24.70
C LEU A 244 6.97 4.64 -25.77
N THR A 245 6.05 3.74 -25.45
CA THR A 245 4.87 3.46 -26.27
C THR A 245 3.61 3.65 -25.43
N ASP A 246 2.70 4.54 -25.82
CA ASP A 246 1.40 4.77 -25.15
C ASP A 246 0.28 4.50 -26.15
N ALA A 247 -0.45 3.41 -25.93
CA ALA A 247 -1.47 2.92 -26.84
C ALA A 247 -2.74 2.49 -26.10
N GLU A 248 -3.85 2.54 -26.84
CA GLU A 248 -5.18 2.13 -26.38
C GLU A 248 -5.77 1.07 -27.31
N TRP A 249 -6.46 0.08 -26.75
CA TRP A 249 -7.16 -1.00 -27.45
C TRP A 249 -8.61 -1.07 -27.00
N LEU A 250 -9.54 -1.32 -27.91
CA LEU A 250 -10.93 -1.58 -27.53
C LEU A 250 -11.05 -2.97 -26.88
N LEU A 251 -11.80 -3.07 -25.78
CA LEU A 251 -11.92 -4.34 -25.05
C LEU A 251 -12.62 -5.42 -25.89
N GLU A 252 -13.54 -5.03 -26.77
CA GLU A 252 -14.24 -5.91 -27.71
C GLU A 252 -13.31 -6.55 -28.76
N ASP A 253 -12.16 -5.93 -29.02
CA ASP A 253 -11.20 -6.38 -30.01
C ASP A 253 -10.22 -7.44 -29.50
N LEU A 254 -10.13 -7.58 -28.18
CA LEU A 254 -9.21 -8.49 -27.50
C LEU A 254 -9.82 -9.88 -27.39
N LYS A 255 -9.10 -10.88 -27.93
CA LYS A 255 -9.54 -12.28 -27.87
C LYS A 255 -8.95 -12.99 -26.65
N ARG A 256 -9.65 -14.04 -26.18
CA ARG A 256 -9.13 -14.93 -25.12
C ARG A 256 -7.78 -15.51 -25.53
N GLY A 257 -6.75 -15.23 -24.75
CA GLY A 257 -5.37 -15.71 -24.96
C GLY A 257 -4.39 -14.64 -25.47
N GLU A 258 -4.86 -13.45 -25.82
CA GLU A 258 -4.00 -12.29 -26.06
C GLU A 258 -3.53 -11.73 -24.71
N THR A 259 -2.29 -12.02 -24.32
CA THR A 259 -1.71 -11.47 -23.09
C THR A 259 -1.27 -10.03 -23.30
N LEU A 260 -1.12 -9.29 -22.19
CA LEU A 260 -0.59 -7.93 -22.16
C LEU A 260 0.64 -7.70 -23.05
N ASP A 261 1.52 -8.69 -23.15
CA ASP A 261 2.77 -8.61 -23.93
C ASP A 261 2.54 -8.78 -25.43
N ARG A 262 1.48 -9.51 -25.80
CA ARG A 262 1.15 -9.91 -27.17
C ARG A 262 -0.13 -9.25 -27.69
N LEU A 263 -0.45 -8.06 -27.16
CA LEU A 263 -1.58 -7.29 -27.65
C LEU A 263 -1.40 -6.93 -29.14
N PRO A 264 -2.45 -7.04 -29.97
CA PRO A 264 -2.39 -6.80 -31.40
C PRO A 264 -2.06 -5.32 -31.69
N MET A 265 -0.84 -5.06 -32.19
CA MET A 265 -0.36 -3.70 -32.46
C MET A 265 -1.04 -3.08 -33.69
N ASP A 266 -1.60 -3.89 -34.57
CA ASP A 266 -2.40 -3.47 -35.73
C ASP A 266 -3.74 -2.84 -35.34
N LYS A 267 -4.24 -3.15 -34.15
CA LYS A 267 -5.47 -2.58 -33.57
C LYS A 267 -5.22 -1.46 -32.55
N ALA A 268 -3.95 -1.14 -32.30
CA ALA A 268 -3.57 -0.15 -31.30
C ALA A 268 -3.85 1.27 -31.82
N SER A 269 -4.52 2.09 -31.01
CA SER A 269 -4.58 3.53 -31.22
C SER A 269 -3.49 4.19 -30.40
N PHE A 270 -2.44 4.71 -31.06
CA PHE A 270 -1.35 5.41 -30.38
C PHE A 270 -1.73 6.82 -29.99
N ARG A 271 -1.34 7.23 -28.79
CA ARG A 271 -1.61 8.57 -28.30
C ARG A 271 -0.61 9.57 -28.89
N VAL A 272 -1.11 10.74 -29.27
CA VAL A 272 -0.29 11.85 -29.75
C VAL A 272 -0.12 12.85 -28.61
N ARG A 273 1.11 13.29 -28.36
CA ARG A 273 1.42 14.36 -27.40
C ARG A 273 0.88 15.71 -27.88
N ALA A 274 0.84 16.69 -26.98
CA ALA A 274 0.47 18.07 -27.33
C ALA A 274 1.39 18.70 -28.40
N ASP A 275 2.61 18.19 -28.54
CA ASP A 275 3.59 18.58 -29.56
C ASP A 275 3.37 17.91 -30.94
N GLY A 276 2.33 17.07 -31.09
CA GLY A 276 2.03 16.35 -32.32
C GLY A 276 2.83 15.06 -32.51
N THR A 277 3.68 14.68 -31.55
CA THR A 277 4.49 13.45 -31.64
C THR A 277 3.67 12.23 -31.24
N GLU A 278 3.61 11.24 -32.11
CA GLU A 278 2.99 9.94 -31.82
C GLU A 278 3.84 9.14 -30.83
N LEU A 279 3.21 8.59 -29.79
CA LEU A 279 3.86 7.79 -28.76
C LEU A 279 3.95 6.32 -29.17
N ASN A 280 4.61 6.07 -30.30
CA ASN A 280 4.96 4.73 -30.77
C ASN A 280 6.48 4.59 -30.78
N ARG A 281 7.02 3.83 -29.81
CA ARG A 281 8.47 3.65 -29.57
C ARG A 281 9.25 4.97 -29.58
N LEU A 282 8.70 6.01 -28.96
CA LEU A 282 9.36 7.31 -28.85
C LEU A 282 10.65 7.18 -28.03
N ASP A 283 11.79 7.53 -28.62
CA ASP A 283 13.09 7.56 -27.94
C ASP A 283 13.09 8.67 -26.87
N LEU A 284 13.19 8.27 -25.60
CA LEU A 284 13.26 9.19 -24.46
C LEU A 284 14.67 9.76 -24.22
N MET A 285 15.67 9.33 -25.00
CA MET A 285 17.06 9.77 -24.86
C MET A 285 17.64 9.49 -23.47
N ILE A 286 17.28 8.36 -22.87
CA ILE A 286 17.80 7.86 -21.59
C ILE A 286 18.16 6.37 -21.70
N ASP A 287 19.11 5.89 -20.90
CA ASP A 287 19.60 4.50 -20.90
C ASP A 287 19.04 3.66 -19.74
N PHE A 288 18.02 4.17 -19.05
CA PHE A 288 17.38 3.52 -17.90
C PHE A 288 15.85 3.60 -18.00
N LEU A 289 15.15 2.69 -17.32
CA LEU A 289 13.69 2.76 -17.19
C LEU A 289 13.32 3.80 -16.14
N PRO A 290 12.48 4.80 -16.44
CA PRO A 290 12.10 5.82 -15.49
C PRO A 290 10.95 5.37 -14.57
N VAL A 291 10.79 4.06 -14.38
CA VAL A 291 9.79 3.44 -13.50
C VAL A 291 10.51 2.80 -12.32
N VAL A 292 10.17 3.22 -11.11
CA VAL A 292 10.77 2.74 -9.87
C VAL A 292 9.68 2.04 -9.05
N HIS A 293 9.80 0.73 -8.93
CA HIS A 293 8.98 -0.09 -8.03
C HIS A 293 9.64 -0.13 -6.64
N VAL A 294 8.84 0.14 -5.62
CA VAL A 294 9.24 0.19 -4.21
C VAL A 294 8.41 -0.82 -3.45
N THR A 295 9.10 -1.75 -2.77
CA THR A 295 8.48 -2.77 -1.95
C THR A 295 8.44 -2.33 -0.49
N ASN A 296 7.40 -2.74 0.24
CA ASN A 296 7.26 -2.44 1.66
C ASN A 296 8.22 -3.25 2.54
N THR A 297 8.45 -4.50 2.15
CA THR A 297 9.38 -5.42 2.78
C THR A 297 10.46 -5.83 1.79
N ILE A 298 11.59 -6.30 2.30
CA ILE A 298 12.62 -6.95 1.47
C ILE A 298 12.02 -8.27 0.96
N PRO A 299 11.88 -8.48 -0.36
CA PRO A 299 11.35 -9.72 -0.91
C PRO A 299 12.23 -10.93 -0.58
N GLU A 300 11.62 -12.11 -0.53
CA GLU A 300 12.37 -13.38 -0.41
C GLU A 300 13.09 -13.69 -1.74
N GLY A 301 14.13 -14.53 -1.71
CA GLY A 301 14.92 -14.83 -2.91
C GLY A 301 14.06 -15.43 -4.04
N GLY A 302 14.07 -14.79 -5.21
CA GLY A 302 13.22 -15.16 -6.36
C GLY A 302 11.83 -14.53 -6.37
N GLU A 303 11.46 -13.75 -5.35
CA GLU A 303 10.26 -12.93 -5.32
C GLU A 303 10.63 -11.46 -5.54
N HIS A 304 9.79 -10.72 -6.25
CA HIS A 304 9.99 -9.29 -6.51
C HIS A 304 9.00 -8.39 -5.76
N TRP A 305 8.00 -8.97 -5.10
CA TRP A 305 6.88 -8.24 -4.49
C TRP A 305 7.03 -8.11 -2.98
N GLY A 306 6.59 -6.98 -2.44
CA GLY A 306 6.56 -6.75 -1.00
C GLY A 306 5.33 -7.34 -0.31
N ARG A 307 5.35 -7.38 1.03
CA ARG A 307 4.20 -7.78 1.85
C ARG A 307 3.59 -6.57 2.55
N SER A 308 2.26 -6.53 2.60
CA SER A 308 1.49 -5.57 3.38
C SER A 308 1.78 -5.68 4.88
N VAL A 309 1.65 -4.57 5.62
CA VAL A 309 1.67 -4.60 7.10
C VAL A 309 0.50 -5.41 7.66
N LEU A 310 -0.63 -5.46 6.95
CA LEU A 310 -1.81 -6.24 7.35
C LEU A 310 -1.62 -7.76 7.19
N ALA A 311 -0.59 -8.20 6.45
CA ALA A 311 -0.40 -9.61 6.08
C ALA A 311 -0.37 -10.58 7.29
N ARG A 312 0.13 -10.11 8.44
CA ARG A 312 0.26 -10.94 9.65
C ARG A 312 -0.95 -10.89 10.58
N VAL A 313 -1.84 -9.93 10.39
CA VAL A 313 -2.93 -9.62 11.34
C VAL A 313 -4.32 -9.76 10.73
N LEU A 314 -4.43 -9.97 9.41
CA LEU A 314 -5.72 -9.99 8.71
C LEU A 314 -6.74 -10.97 9.31
N GLN A 315 -6.30 -12.17 9.69
CA GLN A 315 -7.19 -13.14 10.35
C GLN A 315 -7.64 -12.66 11.74
N GLY A 316 -6.75 -11.98 12.48
CA GLY A 316 -7.10 -11.37 13.76
C GLY A 316 -8.14 -10.26 13.60
N LEU A 317 -8.05 -9.47 12.53
CA LEU A 317 -9.04 -8.43 12.21
C LEU A 317 -10.42 -9.02 11.89
N ASP A 318 -10.48 -10.15 11.17
CA ASP A 318 -11.73 -10.85 10.92
C ASP A 318 -12.38 -11.37 12.21
N GLU A 319 -11.56 -11.98 13.09
CA GLU A 319 -12.03 -12.48 14.39
C GLU A 319 -12.48 -11.35 15.31
N LEU A 320 -11.81 -10.19 15.25
CA LEU A 320 -12.19 -8.98 15.99
C LEU A 320 -13.55 -8.46 15.52
N ALA A 321 -13.72 -8.24 14.21
CA ALA A 321 -14.99 -7.78 13.63
C ALA A 321 -16.15 -8.74 13.95
N ALA A 322 -15.91 -10.06 13.89
CA ALA A 322 -16.90 -11.06 14.29
C ALA A 322 -17.25 -10.95 15.78
N THR A 323 -16.24 -10.86 16.66
CA THR A 323 -16.43 -10.79 18.12
C THR A 323 -17.15 -9.50 18.53
N ASP A 324 -16.86 -8.37 17.90
CA ASP A 324 -17.54 -7.10 18.17
C ASP A 324 -19.01 -7.11 17.73
N SER A 325 -19.29 -7.77 16.60
CA SER A 325 -20.65 -7.95 16.11
C SER A 325 -21.46 -8.84 17.05
N ASP A 326 -20.88 -9.96 17.49
CA ASP A 326 -21.46 -10.86 18.48
C ASP A 326 -21.66 -10.16 19.84
N SER A 327 -20.67 -9.38 20.29
CA SER A 327 -20.74 -8.58 21.52
C SER A 327 -21.87 -7.56 21.46
N SER A 328 -22.06 -6.90 20.32
CA SER A 328 -23.19 -6.00 20.16
C SER A 328 -24.53 -6.72 20.15
N ALA A 329 -24.63 -7.88 19.50
CA ALA A 329 -25.86 -8.68 19.52
C ALA A 329 -26.19 -9.15 20.95
N ALA A 330 -25.18 -9.63 21.68
CA ALA A 330 -25.29 -10.01 23.09
C ALA A 330 -25.68 -8.82 23.98
N SER A 331 -25.15 -7.63 23.72
CA SER A 331 -25.50 -6.42 24.49
C SER A 331 -26.99 -6.07 24.39
N ALA A 332 -27.64 -6.36 23.26
CA ALA A 332 -29.08 -6.18 23.11
C ALA A 332 -29.84 -7.14 24.03
N THR A 333 -29.41 -8.40 24.13
CA THR A 333 -30.03 -9.38 25.05
C THR A 333 -29.79 -9.06 26.53
N THR A 334 -28.64 -8.47 26.87
CA THR A 334 -28.37 -8.01 28.24
C THR A 334 -29.18 -6.76 28.59
N GLY A 335 -29.32 -5.81 27.65
CA GLY A 335 -30.14 -4.61 27.84
C GLY A 335 -31.65 -4.88 27.83
N THR A 336 -32.08 -5.96 27.16
CA THR A 336 -33.45 -6.45 27.13
C THR A 336 -33.49 -7.93 27.54
N PRO A 337 -33.41 -8.24 28.85
CA PRO A 337 -33.25 -9.59 29.32
C PRO A 337 -34.41 -10.48 28.90
N ILE A 338 -34.09 -11.73 28.57
CA ILE A 338 -35.10 -12.74 28.23
C ILE A 338 -35.76 -13.17 29.55
N ILE A 339 -37.07 -12.91 29.65
CA ILE A 339 -37.86 -13.24 30.84
C ILE A 339 -38.57 -14.58 30.61
N GLY A 340 -38.24 -15.58 31.42
CA GLY A 340 -38.98 -16.83 31.55
C GLY A 340 -40.05 -16.70 32.62
N LEU A 341 -41.31 -16.95 32.26
CA LEU A 341 -42.43 -17.01 33.20
C LEU A 341 -42.88 -18.45 33.36
N ALA A 342 -42.72 -19.01 34.57
CA ALA A 342 -43.24 -20.32 34.93
C ALA A 342 -44.57 -20.16 35.67
N GLY A 343 -45.59 -20.95 35.32
CA GLY A 343 -46.88 -20.97 36.01
C GLY A 343 -47.83 -19.79 35.73
N ALA A 344 -47.49 -18.90 34.78
CA ALA A 344 -48.34 -17.79 34.34
C ALA A 344 -48.85 -18.01 32.91
N ARG A 345 -50.12 -17.68 32.64
CA ARG A 345 -50.70 -17.70 31.29
C ARG A 345 -50.60 -16.31 30.69
N LEU A 346 -49.88 -16.18 29.57
CA LEU A 346 -49.85 -14.94 28.80
C LEU A 346 -51.25 -14.67 28.21
N PRO A 347 -51.71 -13.41 28.17
CA PRO A 347 -52.95 -13.05 27.49
C PRO A 347 -52.85 -13.45 26.01
N VAL A 348 -53.93 -14.02 25.49
CA VAL A 348 -54.00 -14.55 24.12
C VAL A 348 -54.85 -13.62 23.28
N ASN A 349 -54.36 -13.26 22.10
CA ASN A 349 -55.15 -12.48 21.15
C ASN A 349 -56.35 -13.33 20.66
N ARG A 350 -57.56 -12.87 20.97
CA ARG A 350 -58.81 -13.60 20.67
C ARG A 350 -59.08 -13.79 19.18
N ALA A 351 -58.45 -13.00 18.29
CA ALA A 351 -58.61 -13.12 16.85
C ALA A 351 -57.64 -14.13 16.20
N THR A 352 -56.45 -14.31 16.77
CA THR A 352 -55.38 -15.15 16.17
C THR A 352 -55.02 -16.38 16.99
N GLY A 353 -55.52 -16.49 18.23
CA GLY A 353 -55.23 -17.61 19.13
C GLY A 353 -53.77 -17.66 19.62
N GLN A 354 -52.96 -16.65 19.29
CA GLN A 354 -51.55 -16.58 19.68
C GLN A 354 -51.35 -15.73 20.94
N PRO A 355 -50.35 -16.05 21.78
CA PRO A 355 -49.97 -15.21 22.91
C PRO A 355 -49.63 -13.79 22.44
N GLU A 356 -50.15 -12.78 23.15
CA GLU A 356 -49.89 -11.38 22.84
C GLU A 356 -48.45 -11.00 23.22
N LYS A 357 -47.76 -10.25 22.35
CA LYS A 357 -46.42 -9.72 22.64
C LYS A 357 -46.55 -8.65 23.72
N LEU A 358 -46.14 -8.97 24.94
CA LEU A 358 -46.18 -8.04 26.07
C LEU A 358 -45.00 -7.08 26.01
N LYS A 359 -45.27 -5.78 26.09
CA LYS A 359 -44.26 -4.74 26.29
C LYS A 359 -44.16 -4.45 27.78
N VAL A 360 -42.97 -4.65 28.34
CA VAL A 360 -42.71 -4.41 29.76
C VAL A 360 -42.25 -2.97 29.92
N GLU A 361 -42.92 -2.21 30.78
CA GLU A 361 -42.56 -0.84 31.12
C GLU A 361 -42.35 -0.72 32.64
N ALA A 362 -41.56 0.27 33.06
CA ALA A 362 -41.27 0.49 34.48
C ALA A 362 -42.58 0.72 35.28
N GLY A 363 -42.78 -0.05 36.36
CA GLY A 363 -44.00 0.00 37.18
C GLY A 363 -45.08 -1.03 36.82
N ALA A 364 -44.84 -1.91 35.84
CA ALA A 364 -45.74 -3.02 35.55
C ALA A 364 -45.73 -4.08 36.69
N VAL A 365 -46.92 -4.52 37.11
CA VAL A 365 -47.10 -5.59 38.11
C VAL A 365 -47.74 -6.80 37.43
N TRP A 366 -47.12 -7.97 37.56
CA TRP A 366 -47.67 -9.22 37.01
C TRP A 366 -48.26 -10.14 38.07
N PRO A 367 -49.47 -10.66 37.84
CA PRO A 367 -50.01 -11.73 38.65
C PRO A 367 -49.31 -13.04 38.28
N LEU A 368 -48.41 -13.50 39.14
CA LEU A 368 -47.87 -14.86 39.10
C LEU A 368 -48.86 -15.82 39.78
N GLY A 369 -49.05 -17.03 39.23
CA GLY A 369 -49.90 -18.06 39.86
C GLY A 369 -49.33 -18.57 41.20
N GLU A 370 -50.04 -19.46 41.90
CA GLU A 370 -49.66 -19.97 43.24
C GLU A 370 -48.26 -20.62 43.30
N SER A 371 -47.74 -21.14 42.18
CA SER A 371 -46.37 -21.66 42.04
C SER A 371 -45.53 -20.86 41.03
N GLY A 372 -45.90 -19.61 40.76
CA GLY A 372 -45.34 -18.82 39.69
C GLY A 372 -43.95 -18.28 40.03
N ARG A 373 -42.98 -18.46 39.12
CA ARG A 373 -41.62 -17.94 39.23
C ARG A 373 -41.28 -17.14 37.98
N MET A 374 -40.63 -16.00 38.18
CA MET A 374 -40.03 -15.21 37.12
C MET A 374 -38.52 -15.42 37.19
N ASP A 375 -37.95 -15.92 36.10
CA ASP A 375 -36.50 -16.06 35.93
C ASP A 375 -36.05 -15.18 34.78
N ALA A 376 -35.08 -14.31 35.03
CA ALA A 376 -34.38 -13.61 33.96
C ALA A 376 -33.17 -14.45 33.57
N LEU A 377 -33.02 -14.72 32.27
CA LEU A 377 -31.81 -15.34 31.76
C LEU A 377 -30.73 -14.24 31.70
N ASP A 378 -29.79 -14.30 32.64
CA ASP A 378 -28.68 -13.34 32.71
C ASP A 378 -27.59 -13.71 31.69
N THR A 379 -27.47 -12.89 30.65
CA THR A 379 -26.42 -12.99 29.61
C THR A 379 -25.20 -12.10 29.89
N SER A 380 -25.17 -11.40 31.03
CA SER A 380 -24.07 -10.47 31.36
C SER A 380 -22.71 -11.15 31.51
N PRO A 381 -22.57 -12.38 32.05
CA PRO A 381 -21.26 -13.06 32.11
C PRO A 381 -20.72 -13.39 30.72
N GLN A 382 -21.56 -13.82 29.78
CA GLN A 382 -21.15 -14.11 28.41
C GLN A 382 -20.71 -12.84 27.68
N LEU A 383 -21.39 -11.71 27.93
CA LEU A 383 -20.97 -10.41 27.38
C LEU A 383 -19.62 -9.96 27.95
N ALA A 384 -19.34 -10.21 29.23
CA ALA A 384 -18.06 -9.91 29.85
C ALA A 384 -16.90 -10.71 29.20
N GLU A 385 -17.11 -12.00 28.95
CA GLU A 385 -16.13 -12.85 28.25
C GLU A 385 -15.88 -12.40 26.81
N LEU A 386 -16.92 -11.97 26.08
CA LEU A 386 -16.76 -11.41 24.73
C LEU A 386 -15.94 -10.13 24.74
N ARG A 387 -16.13 -9.24 25.72
CA ARG A 387 -15.32 -8.03 25.89
C ARG A 387 -13.86 -8.35 26.22
N ALA A 388 -13.63 -9.30 27.13
CA ALA A 388 -12.27 -9.75 27.44
C ALA A 388 -11.56 -10.37 26.22
N ARG A 389 -12.32 -11.08 25.36
CA ARG A 389 -11.78 -11.61 24.10
C ARG A 389 -11.38 -10.49 23.12
N VAL A 390 -12.14 -9.40 23.03
CA VAL A 390 -11.79 -8.24 22.20
C VAL A 390 -10.45 -7.66 22.63
N GLU A 391 -10.25 -7.42 23.93
CA GLU A 391 -8.97 -6.94 24.49
C GLU A 391 -7.82 -7.89 24.14
N HIS A 392 -8.02 -9.20 24.34
CA HIS A 392 -7.01 -10.20 23.97
C HIS A 392 -6.67 -10.23 22.48
N LEU A 393 -7.65 -10.02 21.59
CA LEU A 393 -7.42 -9.95 20.15
C LEU A 393 -6.64 -8.69 19.76
N LEU A 394 -6.96 -7.54 20.36
CA LEU A 394 -6.21 -6.30 20.15
C LEU A 394 -4.74 -6.44 20.58
N ASP A 395 -4.47 -7.08 21.72
CA ASP A 395 -3.10 -7.37 22.18
C ASP A 395 -2.34 -8.26 21.19
N ARG A 396 -2.99 -9.31 20.66
CA ARG A 396 -2.39 -10.19 19.65
C ARG A 396 -2.14 -9.45 18.33
N ILE A 397 -3.04 -8.57 17.91
CA ILE A 397 -2.88 -7.75 16.71
C ILE A 397 -1.71 -6.78 16.89
N ALA A 398 -1.61 -6.10 18.02
CA ALA A 398 -0.49 -5.20 18.36
C ALA A 398 0.85 -5.95 18.35
N ALA A 399 0.91 -7.12 19.01
CA ALA A 399 2.13 -7.94 19.06
C ALA A 399 2.56 -8.44 17.66
N ASN A 400 1.61 -8.92 16.84
CA ASN A 400 1.90 -9.49 15.53
C ASN A 400 2.19 -8.43 14.45
N SER A 401 1.51 -7.28 14.52
CA SER A 401 1.79 -6.12 13.63
C SER A 401 3.11 -5.43 13.98
N ARG A 402 3.62 -5.65 15.20
CA ARG A 402 4.76 -4.90 15.79
C ARG A 402 4.47 -3.41 15.99
N ILE A 403 3.21 -3.00 15.83
CA ILE A 403 2.73 -1.67 16.21
C ILE A 403 2.26 -1.82 17.65
N THR A 404 3.11 -1.44 18.60
CA THR A 404 2.83 -1.65 20.02
C THR A 404 1.65 -0.79 20.50
N ALA A 405 1.02 -1.13 21.63
CA ALA A 405 -0.05 -0.33 22.22
C ALA A 405 0.38 1.13 22.48
N ALA A 406 1.65 1.33 22.84
CA ALA A 406 2.28 2.64 22.92
C ALA A 406 2.35 3.35 21.56
N GLY A 407 2.66 2.60 20.50
CA GLY A 407 2.63 3.08 19.12
C GLY A 407 1.23 3.48 18.63
N LEU A 408 0.19 2.78 19.08
CA LEU A 408 -1.21 3.12 18.79
C LEU A 408 -1.74 4.28 19.64
N GLY A 409 -0.94 4.83 20.56
CA GLY A 409 -1.38 5.88 21.49
C GLY A 409 -2.41 5.40 22.52
N THR A 410 -2.55 4.09 22.68
CA THR A 410 -3.52 3.44 23.59
C THR A 410 -2.95 3.19 24.99
N LEU A 411 -1.64 3.35 25.17
CA LEU A 411 -0.98 3.16 26.45
C LEU A 411 -1.13 4.41 27.31
N ASP A 412 -1.59 4.24 28.56
CA ASP A 412 -1.72 5.36 29.49
C ASP A 412 -0.32 5.87 29.89
N ALA A 413 -0.09 7.17 29.73
CA ALA A 413 1.16 7.82 30.10
C ALA A 413 1.50 7.63 31.60
N SER A 414 0.49 7.36 32.44
CA SER A 414 0.67 7.07 33.86
C SER A 414 1.26 5.68 34.15
N GLU A 415 1.17 4.76 33.20
CA GLU A 415 1.63 3.37 33.33
C GLU A 415 3.09 3.17 32.86
N VAL A 416 3.71 4.19 32.25
CA VAL A 416 5.10 4.14 31.79
C VAL A 416 6.06 4.49 32.94
N PRO A 417 6.83 3.53 33.50
CA PRO A 417 7.63 3.78 34.70
C PRO A 417 8.87 4.65 34.46
N SER A 418 9.38 4.69 33.22
CA SER A 418 10.56 5.47 32.82
C SER A 418 10.68 5.59 31.30
N GLY A 419 11.42 6.59 30.81
CA GLY A 419 11.73 6.74 29.38
C GLY A 419 12.49 5.56 28.77
N TYR A 420 13.29 4.83 29.56
CA TYR A 420 13.95 3.60 29.12
C TYR A 420 12.96 2.44 28.93
N ALA A 421 11.99 2.28 29.85
CA ALA A 421 10.92 1.31 29.70
C ALA A 421 10.05 1.61 28.46
N PHE A 422 9.84 2.89 28.15
CA PHE A 422 9.16 3.31 26.92
C PHE A 422 9.97 2.94 25.66
N GLN A 423 11.28 3.19 25.65
CA GLN A 423 12.15 2.78 24.53
C GLN A 423 12.13 1.26 24.31
N LEU A 424 12.18 0.45 25.37
CA LEU A 424 12.06 -1.00 25.26
C LEU A 424 10.70 -1.42 24.69
N ALA A 425 9.61 -0.74 25.07
CA ALA A 425 8.28 -0.97 24.51
C ALA A 425 8.17 -0.58 23.02
N LEU A 426 9.04 0.31 22.52
CA LEU A 426 9.09 0.71 21.12
C LEU A 426 10.07 -0.12 20.26
N ALA A 427 10.90 -0.97 20.87
CA ALA A 427 11.89 -1.77 20.12
C ALA A 427 11.30 -2.62 18.96
N PRO A 428 10.11 -3.24 19.06
CA PRO A 428 9.49 -3.93 17.93
C PRO A 428 9.10 -2.99 16.78
N LEU A 429 8.67 -1.77 17.11
CA LEU A 429 8.33 -0.72 16.15
C LEU A 429 9.58 -0.21 15.45
N ASP A 430 10.68 0.00 16.19
CA ASP A 430 11.97 0.40 15.62
C ASP A 430 12.48 -0.62 14.60
N ALA A 431 12.37 -1.91 14.93
CA ALA A 431 12.75 -2.99 14.00
C ALA A 431 11.86 -3.00 12.74
N LEU A 432 10.55 -2.74 12.88
CA LEU A 432 9.64 -2.63 11.74
C LEU A 432 10.02 -1.44 10.85
N VAL A 433 10.13 -0.23 11.42
CA VAL A 433 10.50 1.00 10.70
C VAL A 433 11.88 0.88 10.06
N GLY A 434 12.86 0.31 10.76
CA GLY A 434 14.20 0.05 10.24
C GLY A 434 14.17 -0.86 9.01
N SER A 435 13.41 -1.96 9.06
CA SER A 435 13.26 -2.87 7.92
C SER A 435 12.57 -2.21 6.73
N MET A 436 11.53 -1.41 6.98
CA MET A 436 10.80 -0.66 5.95
C MET A 436 11.71 0.37 5.28
N ARG A 437 12.44 1.17 6.07
CA ARG A 437 13.40 2.17 5.55
C ARG A 437 14.52 1.51 4.76
N LEU A 438 15.03 0.36 5.20
CA LEU A 438 16.08 -0.39 4.49
C LEU A 438 15.62 -0.88 3.11
N ALA A 439 14.40 -1.43 3.01
CA ALA A 439 13.84 -1.88 1.73
C ALA A 439 13.73 -0.73 0.69
N ARG A 440 13.59 0.51 1.18
CA ARG A 440 13.38 1.71 0.38
C ARG A 440 14.65 2.49 0.10
N GLU A 441 15.65 2.41 0.99
CA GLU A 441 16.85 3.23 0.93
C GLU A 441 17.53 3.11 -0.43
N HIS A 442 17.72 1.88 -0.91
CA HIS A 442 18.31 1.63 -2.22
C HIS A 442 17.49 2.30 -3.35
N LYS A 443 16.16 2.16 -3.36
CA LYS A 443 15.31 2.69 -4.43
C LYS A 443 15.23 4.23 -4.41
N TYR A 444 15.16 4.87 -3.24
CA TYR A 444 15.17 6.33 -3.14
C TYR A 444 16.53 6.94 -3.43
N ARG A 445 17.61 6.35 -2.88
CA ARG A 445 18.98 6.85 -3.02
C ARG A 445 19.54 6.61 -4.42
N LEU A 446 19.39 5.39 -4.96
CA LEU A 446 20.06 4.99 -6.19
C LEU A 446 19.23 5.22 -7.44
N LEU A 447 17.90 5.31 -7.34
CA LEU A 447 17.04 5.41 -8.52
C LEU A 447 16.28 6.72 -8.57
N LEU A 448 15.50 7.06 -7.54
CA LEU A 448 14.62 8.24 -7.64
C LEU A 448 15.43 9.53 -7.83
N LEU A 449 16.34 9.84 -6.90
CA LEU A 449 17.11 11.09 -6.96
C LEU A 449 18.17 11.07 -8.07
N LYS A 450 18.77 9.90 -8.35
CA LYS A 450 19.72 9.74 -9.45
C LYS A 450 19.05 9.94 -10.82
N PHE A 451 17.87 9.36 -11.03
CA PHE A 451 17.12 9.51 -12.28
C PHE A 451 16.61 10.94 -12.48
N VAL A 452 16.24 11.64 -11.41
CA VAL A 452 15.90 13.07 -11.49
C VAL A 452 17.09 13.88 -12.00
N GLN A 453 18.29 13.66 -11.46
CA GLN A 453 19.52 14.33 -11.94
C GLN A 453 19.80 13.98 -13.41
N ARG A 454 19.75 12.70 -13.78
CA ARG A 454 19.96 12.26 -15.17
C ARG A 454 18.92 12.82 -16.15
N LEU A 455 17.66 12.95 -15.73
CA LEU A 455 16.61 13.57 -16.54
C LEU A 455 16.83 15.08 -16.75
N TYR A 456 17.33 15.80 -15.73
CA TYR A 456 17.73 17.19 -15.90
C TYR A 456 18.90 17.34 -16.87
N GLN A 457 19.88 16.43 -16.82
CA GLN A 457 21.00 16.40 -17.76
C GLN A 457 20.54 16.03 -19.18
N ALA A 458 19.63 15.05 -19.34
CA ALA A 458 19.03 14.69 -20.62
C ALA A 458 18.25 15.87 -21.24
N GLY A 459 17.47 16.57 -20.41
CA GLY A 459 16.71 17.76 -20.81
C GLY A 459 17.58 19.01 -21.05
N ARG A 460 18.90 18.94 -20.84
CA ARG A 460 19.85 20.06 -20.93
C ARG A 460 19.40 21.29 -20.13
N ALA A 461 18.83 21.07 -18.95
CA ALA A 461 18.38 22.15 -18.09
C ALA A 461 19.56 23.02 -17.63
N GLN A 462 19.36 24.33 -17.61
CA GLN A 462 20.40 25.30 -17.25
C GLN A 462 20.91 25.06 -15.82
N GLY A 463 22.23 25.02 -15.67
CA GLY A 463 22.91 24.92 -14.38
C GLY A 463 23.32 23.51 -13.96
N TRP A 464 22.77 22.46 -14.56
CA TRP A 464 23.14 21.08 -14.22
C TRP A 464 24.49 20.71 -14.86
N PRO A 465 25.49 20.32 -14.06
CA PRO A 465 26.76 19.87 -14.61
C PRO A 465 26.58 18.57 -15.40
N GLY A 466 27.33 18.44 -16.49
CA GLY A 466 27.55 17.15 -17.14
C GLY A 466 28.57 16.35 -16.33
N GLY A 467 28.45 15.02 -16.33
CA GLY A 467 29.27 14.13 -15.50
C GLY A 467 28.46 13.27 -14.53
N ASP A 468 29.16 12.56 -13.66
CA ASP A 468 28.57 11.61 -12.72
C ASP A 468 27.54 12.27 -11.80
N SER A 469 26.44 11.56 -11.53
CA SER A 469 25.38 12.06 -10.65
C SER A 469 25.83 12.01 -9.18
N PHE A 470 25.58 13.07 -8.43
CA PHE A 470 25.92 13.13 -7.01
C PHE A 470 25.04 12.17 -6.19
N PRO A 471 25.60 11.41 -5.24
CA PRO A 471 24.83 10.52 -4.39
C PRO A 471 23.96 11.33 -3.42
N ALA A 472 22.65 11.34 -3.67
CA ALA A 472 21.65 12.02 -2.85
C ALA A 472 20.81 11.00 -2.08
N ARG A 473 20.44 11.33 -0.83
CA ARG A 473 19.60 10.52 0.03
C ARG A 473 18.43 11.33 0.57
N LEU A 474 17.30 10.65 0.79
CA LEU A 474 16.18 11.18 1.55
C LEU A 474 16.41 10.83 3.03
N ALA A 475 16.71 11.83 3.84
CA ALA A 475 16.87 11.70 5.27
C ALA A 475 15.51 11.87 5.95
N TRP A 476 15.13 10.86 6.73
CA TRP A 476 13.91 10.83 7.51
C TRP A 476 14.20 11.28 8.94
N ALA A 477 13.32 12.08 9.52
CA ALA A 477 13.40 12.40 10.93
C ALA A 477 13.28 11.14 11.82
N PRO A 478 13.81 11.18 13.05
CA PRO A 478 13.52 10.17 14.05
C PRO A 478 12.01 10.04 14.26
N HIS A 479 11.52 8.80 14.34
CA HIS A 479 10.10 8.49 14.55
C HIS A 479 9.75 8.34 16.03
N THR A 480 10.75 8.18 16.89
CA THR A 480 10.61 8.20 18.35
C THR A 480 10.80 9.61 18.89
N PRO A 481 10.01 10.05 19.87
CA PRO A 481 10.26 11.31 20.58
C PRO A 481 11.60 11.19 21.30
N THR A 482 12.63 11.86 20.78
CA THR A 482 13.90 12.03 21.49
C THR A 482 13.68 13.02 22.61
N ASP A 483 13.90 12.60 23.86
CA ASP A 483 14.04 13.51 24.98
C ASP A 483 15.29 14.36 24.76
N ARG A 484 15.09 15.55 24.17
CA ARG A 484 16.17 16.46 23.84
C ARG A 484 16.90 16.93 25.10
N ALA A 485 16.24 16.98 26.25
CA ALA A 485 16.86 17.39 27.51
C ALA A 485 17.84 16.31 28.00
N ALA A 486 17.43 15.04 28.00
CA ALA A 486 18.32 13.93 28.37
C ALA A 486 19.53 13.81 27.42
N VAL A 487 19.32 13.97 26.10
CA VAL A 487 20.42 13.95 25.12
C VAL A 487 21.36 15.15 25.32
N LEU A 488 20.82 16.33 25.62
CA LEU A 488 21.64 17.51 25.95
C LEU A 488 22.45 17.28 27.23
N ASP A 489 21.86 16.71 28.27
CA ASP A 489 22.56 16.40 29.53
C ASP A 489 23.67 15.36 29.32
N GLU A 490 23.44 14.32 28.51
CA GLU A 490 24.48 13.35 28.13
C GLU A 490 25.61 13.98 27.33
N VAL A 491 25.29 14.83 26.35
CA VAL A 491 26.30 15.56 25.54
C VAL A 491 27.08 16.54 26.41
N VAL A 492 26.43 17.26 27.32
CA VAL A 492 27.08 18.18 28.26
C VAL A 492 27.98 17.40 29.23
N THR A 493 27.52 16.25 29.72
CA THR A 493 28.32 15.37 30.60
C THR A 493 29.54 14.80 29.87
N ALA A 494 29.37 14.38 28.61
CA ALA A 494 30.45 13.87 27.77
C ALA A 494 31.44 14.98 27.39
N TYR A 495 30.96 16.19 27.07
CA TYR A 495 31.80 17.35 26.76
C TYR A 495 32.54 17.87 27.99
N GLY A 496 31.94 17.80 29.18
CA GLY A 496 32.60 18.13 30.45
C GLY A 496 33.59 17.08 30.95
N ALA A 497 33.64 15.90 30.32
CA ALA A 497 34.60 14.84 30.59
C ALA A 497 35.84 14.87 29.66
N VAL A 498 35.86 15.78 28.68
CA VAL A 498 37.01 16.14 27.82
C VAL A 498 37.61 17.43 28.35
#